data_AF-A0A957N867-F1
#
_entry.id   AF-A0A957N867-F1
#
_cell.length_a   1.000
_cell.length_b   1.000
_cell.length_c   1.000
_cell.angle_alpha   90.00
_cell.angle_beta   90.00
_cell.angle_gamma   90.00
#
_symmetry.space_group_name_H-M   'P 1'
#
loop_
_entity.id
_entity.type
_entity.pdbx_description
1 polymer ?
#
loop_
_entity_poly.entity_id
_entity_poly.type
_entity_poly.pdbx_seq_one_letter_code
_entity_poly.pdbx_strand_id
1 'polypeptide(L)'
;MNFSGSSDSRFVYYWLWMRRPILISLSNGGGQPNLSQDDLKKIWIPIPGLDEQKEIVRYLDKKTFEVDEHAMKVEEAVEKLLE
;
A
#
# COMPACT_ATOMS: atom_id res chain seq x y z
N MET A 1 0.42 -16.12 -0.01
CA MET A 1 -0.27 -15.31 -1.03
C MET A 1 -0.12 -16.01 -2.35
N ASN A 2 -1.15 -15.97 -3.17
CA ASN A 2 -1.12 -16.57 -4.51
C ASN A 2 -1.12 -15.45 -5.56
N PHE A 3 -0.15 -15.52 -6.46
CA PHE A 3 0.04 -14.57 -7.56
C PHE A 3 -0.38 -15.22 -8.88
N SER A 4 -1.06 -14.46 -9.75
CA SER A 4 -1.42 -14.94 -11.09
C SER A 4 -0.26 -14.89 -12.10
N GLY A 5 0.90 -14.32 -11.74
CA GLY A 5 2.07 -14.15 -12.62
C GLY A 5 3.28 -13.55 -11.90
N SER A 6 4.33 -13.19 -12.65
CA SER A 6 5.53 -12.52 -12.11
C SER A 6 5.20 -11.11 -11.60
N SER A 7 5.68 -10.77 -10.39
CA SER A 7 5.27 -9.56 -9.67
C SER A 7 6.43 -8.59 -9.38
N ASP A 8 6.22 -7.29 -9.60
CA ASP A 8 7.03 -6.19 -9.05
C ASP A 8 6.66 -6.00 -7.56
N SER A 9 7.65 -5.91 -6.68
CA SER A 9 7.45 -5.78 -5.23
C SER A 9 6.73 -4.48 -4.85
N ARG A 10 6.94 -3.38 -5.58
CA ARG A 10 6.26 -2.09 -5.36
C ARG A 10 4.79 -2.17 -5.76
N PHE A 11 4.48 -2.88 -6.84
CA PHE A 11 3.09 -3.15 -7.21
C PHE A 11 2.37 -3.93 -6.10
N VAL A 12 3.01 -4.99 -5.59
CA VAL A 12 2.45 -5.80 -4.49
C VAL A 12 2.28 -4.94 -3.23
N TYR A 13 3.23 -4.06 -2.92
CA TYR A 13 3.12 -3.10 -1.81
C TYR A 13 1.87 -2.22 -1.95
N TYR A 14 1.70 -1.52 -3.08
CA TYR A 14 0.55 -0.66 -3.31
C TYR A 14 -0.77 -1.41 -3.26
N TRP A 15 -0.82 -2.63 -3.82
CA TRP A 15 -2.00 -3.48 -3.77
C TRP A 15 -2.37 -3.87 -2.33
N LEU A 16 -1.39 -4.30 -1.53
CA LEU A 16 -1.60 -4.65 -0.13
C LEU A 16 -2.02 -3.43 0.68
N TRP A 17 -1.43 -2.27 0.40
CA TRP A 17 -1.79 -1.00 1.05
C TRP A 17 -3.25 -0.63 0.80
N MET A 18 -3.68 -0.68 -0.47
CA MET A 18 -5.08 -0.46 -0.84
C MET A 18 -6.03 -1.45 -0.14
N ARG A 19 -5.61 -2.70 -0.01
CA ARG A 19 -6.40 -3.78 0.61
C ARG A 19 -6.34 -3.80 2.13
N ARG A 20 -5.58 -2.90 2.76
CA ARG A 20 -5.35 -2.86 4.22
C ARG A 20 -6.63 -3.01 5.05
N PRO A 21 -7.76 -2.34 4.76
CA PRO A 21 -8.98 -2.50 5.56
C PRO A 21 -9.49 -3.95 5.59
N ILE A 22 -9.45 -4.62 4.43
CA ILE A 22 -9.86 -6.02 4.29
C ILE A 22 -8.87 -6.93 5.01
N LEU A 23 -7.57 -6.67 4.86
CA LEU A 23 -6.52 -7.42 5.55
C LEU A 23 -6.66 -7.33 7.08
N ILE A 24 -7.03 -6.16 7.61
CA ILE A 24 -7.30 -5.98 9.04
C ILE A 24 -8.58 -6.74 9.45
N SER A 25 -9.64 -6.73 8.63
CA SER A 25 -10.86 -7.49 8.95
C SER A 25 -10.67 -9.01 8.97
N LEU A 26 -9.65 -9.51 8.26
CA LEU A 26 -9.28 -10.93 8.24
C LEU A 26 -8.35 -11.31 9.40
N SER A 27 -7.82 -10.33 10.12
CA SER A 27 -6.93 -10.57 11.25
C SER A 27 -7.72 -11.04 12.47
N ASN A 28 -7.08 -11.87 13.29
CA ASN A 28 -7.67 -12.39 14.52
C ASN A 28 -6.92 -11.87 15.75
N GLY A 29 -7.61 -11.72 16.87
CA GLY A 29 -7.06 -11.33 18.17
C GLY A 29 -7.49 -9.92 18.62
N GLY A 30 -7.87 -9.78 19.90
CA GLY A 30 -8.44 -8.53 20.45
C GLY A 30 -7.44 -7.39 20.71
N GLY A 31 -6.13 -7.64 20.59
CA GLY A 31 -5.07 -6.65 20.84
C GLY A 31 -4.35 -6.24 19.56
N GLN A 32 -3.42 -7.09 19.09
CA GLN A 32 -2.69 -6.90 17.85
C GLN A 32 -3.32 -7.73 16.73
N PRO A 33 -3.91 -7.10 15.70
CA PRO A 33 -4.28 -7.72 14.45
C PRO A 33 -3.15 -8.60 13.91
N ASN A 34 -3.33 -9.92 13.90
CA ASN A 34 -2.38 -10.84 13.30
C ASN A 34 -3.01 -11.63 12.15
N LEU A 35 -2.28 -11.74 11.04
CA LEU A 35 -2.66 -12.60 9.91
C LEU A 35 -1.85 -13.88 9.99
N SER A 36 -2.54 -15.03 10.08
CA SER A 36 -1.87 -16.31 10.05
C SER A 36 -1.29 -16.60 8.67
N GLN A 37 -0.31 -17.51 8.57
CA GLN A 37 0.19 -17.96 7.27
C GLN A 37 -0.91 -18.54 6.38
N ASP A 38 -1.92 -19.19 6.97
CA ASP A 38 -3.04 -19.76 6.23
C ASP A 38 -3.98 -18.68 5.71
N ASP A 39 -4.14 -17.57 6.43
CA ASP A 39 -4.88 -16.41 5.93
C ASP A 39 -4.13 -15.74 4.78
N LEU A 40 -2.80 -15.63 4.88
CA LEU A 40 -1.96 -15.13 3.79
C LEU A 40 -2.06 -16.00 2.53
N LYS A 41 -2.24 -17.31 2.64
CA LYS A 41 -2.44 -18.22 1.49
C LYS A 41 -3.79 -18.02 0.81
N LYS A 42 -4.83 -17.56 1.53
CA LYS A 42 -6.16 -17.30 0.97
C LYS A 42 -6.23 -15.98 0.19
N ILE A 43 -5.26 -15.09 0.38
CA ILE A 43 -5.20 -13.82 -0.35
C ILE A 43 -4.75 -14.09 -1.79
N TRP A 44 -5.66 -13.82 -2.72
CA TRP A 44 -5.39 -13.79 -4.15
C TRP A 44 -5.05 -12.37 -4.62
N ILE A 45 -3.94 -12.25 -5.35
CA ILE A 45 -3.46 -10.98 -5.88
C ILE A 45 -3.53 -11.04 -7.41
N PRO A 46 -4.38 -10.21 -8.07
CA PRO A 46 -4.35 -10.06 -9.52
C PRO A 46 -3.03 -9.39 -9.91
N ILE A 47 -2.21 -10.12 -10.67
CA ILE A 47 -0.96 -9.64 -11.22
C ILE A 47 -1.13 -9.36 -12.72
N PRO A 48 -1.18 -8.09 -13.14
CA PRO A 48 -1.22 -7.71 -14.55
C PRO A 48 0.15 -7.93 -15.23
N GLY A 49 0.26 -7.63 -16.53
CA GLY A 49 1.55 -7.69 -17.24
C GLY A 49 2.61 -6.76 -16.61
N LEU A 50 3.90 -7.11 -16.70
CA LEU A 50 4.97 -6.34 -16.05
C LEU A 50 5.01 -4.87 -16.46
N ASP A 51 4.68 -4.56 -17.71
CA ASP A 51 4.66 -3.17 -18.16
C ASP A 51 3.49 -2.40 -17.54
N GLU A 52 2.30 -3.00 -17.48
CA GLU A 52 1.16 -2.41 -16.76
C GLU A 52 1.46 -2.22 -15.26
N GLN A 53 2.13 -3.18 -14.61
CA GLN A 53 2.58 -3.02 -13.22
C GLN A 53 3.49 -1.80 -13.06
N LYS A 54 4.46 -1.59 -13.97
CA LYS A 54 5.36 -0.43 -13.94
C LYS A 54 4.62 0.89 -14.17
N GLU A 55 3.66 0.91 -15.08
CA GLU A 55 2.81 2.09 -15.35
C GLU A 55 2.03 2.49 -14.09
N ILE A 56 1.39 1.50 -13.44
CA ILE A 56 0.64 1.69 -12.19
C ILE A 56 1.57 2.20 -11.09
N VAL A 57 2.72 1.55 -10.88
CA VAL A 57 3.70 1.95 -9.86
C VAL A 57 4.19 3.37 -10.10
N ARG A 58 4.55 3.72 -11.33
CA ARG A 58 5.03 5.08 -11.66
C ARG A 58 3.95 6.14 -11.38
N TYR A 59 2.70 5.86 -11.73
CA TYR A 59 1.59 6.77 -11.45
C TYR A 59 1.39 6.96 -9.94
N LEU A 60 1.39 5.86 -9.17
CA LEU A 60 1.20 5.91 -7.73
C LEU A 60 2.37 6.61 -7.02
N ASP A 61 3.62 6.28 -7.37
CA ASP A 61 4.82 6.94 -6.83
C ASP A 61 4.75 8.46 -7.04
N LYS A 62 4.37 8.90 -8.24
CA LYS A 62 4.20 10.33 -8.54
C LYS A 62 3.13 10.96 -7.65
N LYS A 63 1.98 10.30 -7.50
CA LYS A 63 0.85 10.85 -6.74
C LYS A 63 1.10 10.89 -5.24
N THR A 64 1.73 9.87 -4.68
CA THR A 64 2.11 9.88 -3.26
C THR A 64 3.18 10.93 -2.99
N PHE A 65 4.17 11.07 -3.88
CA PHE A 65 5.16 12.13 -3.77
C PHE A 65 4.54 13.54 -3.76
N GLU A 66 3.62 13.83 -4.69
CA GLU A 66 2.91 15.12 -4.73
C GLU A 66 2.16 15.39 -3.40
N VAL A 67 1.50 14.37 -2.84
CA VAL A 67 0.79 14.47 -1.55
C VAL A 67 1.77 14.74 -0.40
N ASP A 68 2.87 14.00 -0.35
CA ASP A 68 3.88 14.16 0.70
C ASP A 68 4.54 15.55 0.63
N GLU A 69 4.85 16.05 -0.57
CA GLU A 69 5.39 17.39 -0.78
C GLU A 69 4.41 18.48 -0.27
N HIS A 70 3.11 18.31 -0.54
CA HIS A 70 2.10 19.23 -0.04
C HIS A 70 1.94 19.16 1.48
N ALA A 71 1.97 17.96 2.06
CA ALA A 71 1.91 17.77 3.51
C ALA A 71 3.08 18.46 4.22
N MET A 72 4.31 18.30 3.71
CA MET A 72 5.50 18.95 4.24
C MET A 72 5.37 20.49 4.24
N LYS A 73 4.85 21.07 3.16
CA LYS A 73 4.63 22.54 3.09
C LYS A 73 3.62 23.03 4.11
N VAL A 74 2.59 22.23 4.39
CA VAL A 74 1.60 22.55 5.43
C VAL A 74 2.24 22.49 6.81
N GLU A 75 3.03 21.47 7.10
CA GLU A 75 3.74 21.32 8.38
C GLU A 75 4.70 22.49 8.63
N GLU A 76 5.50 22.88 7.63
CA GLU A 76 6.41 24.03 7.72
C GLU A 76 5.65 25.34 7.97
N ALA A 77 4.49 25.53 7.34
CA ALA A 77 3.66 26.71 7.55
C ALA A 77 3.06 26.75 8.96
N VAL A 78 2.66 25.60 9.52
CA VAL A 78 2.16 25.50 10.89
C VAL A 78 3.26 25.83 11.90
N GLU A 79 4.48 25.36 11.70
CA GLU A 79 5.62 25.64 12.59
C GLU A 79 5.92 27.15 12.65
N LYS A 80 5.96 27.84 11.50
CA LYS A 80 6.17 29.29 11.40
C LYS A 80 5.11 30.16 12.09
N LEU A 81 3.90 29.63 12.34
CA LEU A 81 2.84 30.34 13.05
C LEU A 81 2.94 30.19 14.57
N LEU A 82 3.72 29.22 15.04
CA LEU A 82 3.96 28.94 16.46
C LEU A 82 5.23 29.64 16.98
N GLU A 83 6.09 30.11 16.07
CA GLU A 83 7.23 31.02 16.33
C GLU A 83 6.78 32.48 16.46
#